data_AF-J9GK40-F1
#
_entry.id   AF-J9GK40-F1
#
_cell.length_a   1.000
_cell.length_b   1.000
_cell.length_c   1.000
_cell.angle_alpha   90.00
_cell.angle_beta   90.00
_cell.angle_gamma   90.00
#
_symmetry.space_group_name_H-M   'P 1'
#
loop_
_entity.id
_entity.type
_entity.pdbx_description
1 polymer ?
#
loop_
_entity_poly.entity_id
_entity_poly.type
_entity_poly.pdbx_seq_one_letter_code
_entity_poly.pdbx_strand_id
1 'polypeptide(L)' 'MKIKTGDEVKVITGHYKGTVSTVLAVFPKENKIIV' A
#
# COMPACT_ATOMS: atom_id res chain seq x y z
N MET A 1 -10.37 -6.24 -1.66
CA MET A 1 -9.22 -5.62 -0.95
C MET A 1 -9.77 -4.88 0.27
N LYS A 2 -9.14 -5.01 1.45
CA LYS A 2 -9.62 -4.35 2.69
C LYS A 2 -9.04 -2.93 2.90
N ILE A 3 -8.05 -2.54 2.09
CA ILE A 3 -7.29 -1.29 2.21
C ILE A 3 -7.98 -0.21 1.37
N LYS A 4 -8.06 1.02 1.89
CA LYS A 4 -8.61 2.19 1.18
C LYS A 4 -7.53 3.22 0.88
N THR A 5 -7.81 4.14 -0.03
CA THR A 5 -7.01 5.35 -0.22
C THR A 5 -7.01 6.17 1.08
N GLY A 6 -5.83 6.56 1.54
CA GLY A 6 -5.63 7.27 2.80
C GLY A 6 -5.28 6.39 4.00
N ASP A 7 -5.26 5.06 3.87
CA ASP A 7 -4.76 4.18 4.94
C ASP A 7 -3.24 4.29 5.07
N GLU A 8 -2.75 4.17 6.31
CA GLU A 8 -1.33 3.94 6.56
C GLU A 8 -1.01 2.45 6.52
N VAL A 9 0.01 2.09 5.74
CA VAL A 9 0.47 0.72 5.59
C VAL A 9 1.98 0.65 5.77
N LYS A 10 2.45 -0.50 6.26
CA LYS A 10 3.88 -0.79 6.40
C LYS A 10 4.33 -1.80 5.36
N VAL A 11 5.42 -1.49 4.67
CA VAL A 11 6.04 -2.39 3.71
C VAL A 11 6.75 -3.52 4.47
N ILE A 12 6.31 -4.76 4.25
CA ILE A 12 6.86 -5.94 4.94
C ILE A 12 8.07 -6.53 4.19
N THR A 13 8.11 -6.39 2.87
CA THR A 13 9.12 -7.01 1.98
C THR A 13 9.52 -6.08 0.83
N GLY A 14 10.67 -6.33 0.21
CA GLY A 14 11.22 -5.52 -0.89
C GLY A 14 12.27 -4.49 -0.43
N HIS A 15 12.70 -3.63 -1.37
CA HIS A 15 13.74 -2.63 -1.12
C HIS A 15 13.34 -1.60 -0.05
N TYR A 16 12.05 -1.26 0.00
CA TYR A 16 11.47 -0.29 0.95
C TYR A 16 10.97 -0.95 2.23
N LYS A 17 11.52 -2.11 2.61
CA LYS A 17 11.09 -2.84 3.80
C LYS A 17 11.20 -1.98 5.05
N GLY A 18 10.11 -1.93 5.83
CA GLY A 18 10.03 -1.19 7.08
C GLY A 18 9.45 0.21 6.94
N THR A 19 9.35 0.75 5.71
CA THR A 19 8.73 2.06 5.46
C THR A 19 7.23 2.02 5.77
N VAL A 20 6.77 3.05 6.48
CA VAL A 20 5.37 3.34 6.72
C VAL A 20 4.97 4.45 5.77
N SER A 21 3.91 4.23 5.00
CA SER A 21 3.48 5.12 3.92
C SER A 21 1.96 5.15 3.82
N THR A 22 1.43 6.26 3.28
CA THR A 22 0.00 6.43 3.04
C THR A 22 -0.38 5.93 1.66
N VAL A 23 -1.48 5.19 1.55
CA VAL A 23 -1.97 4.67 0.27
C VAL A 23 -2.55 5.81 -0.57
N LEU A 24 -1.90 6.11 -1.69
CA LEU A 24 -2.33 7.15 -2.65
C LEU A 24 -3.42 6.63 -3.60
N ALA A 25 -3.28 5.39 -4.06
CA ALA A 25 -4.21 4.78 -5.00
C ALA A 25 -4.35 3.27 -4.77
N VAL A 26 -5.56 2.75 -4.97
CA VAL A 26 -5.87 1.32 -4.86
C VAL A 26 -6.38 0.82 -6.21
N PHE A 27 -5.76 -0.23 -6.73
CA PHE A 27 -6.16 -0.91 -7.97
C PHE A 27 -6.75 -2.29 -7.64
N PRO A 28 -8.06 -2.38 -7.33
CA PRO A 28 -8.67 -3.63 -6.87
C PRO A 28 -8.70 -4.73 -7.93
N LYS A 29 -8.67 -4.38 -9.23
CA LYS A 29 -8.59 -5.37 -10.32
C LYS A 29 -7.24 -6.09 -10.39
N GLU A 30 -6.16 -5.36 -10.10
CA GLU A 30 -4.78 -5.88 -10.16
C GLU A 30 -4.25 -6.30 -8.79
N ASN A 31 -5.01 -6.06 -7.70
CA ASN A 31 -4.58 -6.21 -6.32
C ASN A 31 -3.28 -5.45 -5.98
N LYS A 32 -3.09 -4.29 -6.62
CA LYS A 32 -1.94 -3.40 -6.40
C LYS A 32 -2.37 -2.14 -5.67
N ILE A 33 -1.44 -1.56 -4.94
CA ILE A 33 -1.56 -0.24 -4.32
C ILE A 33 -0.34 0.59 -4.65
N ILE A 34 -0.55 1.89 -4.73
CA ILE A 34 0.53 2.89 -4.75
C ILE A 34 0.56 3.53 -3.37
N VAL A 35 1.76 3.53 -2.79
CA VAL A 35 2.10 4.09 -1.48
C VAL A 35 3.13 5.19 -1.63
#